data_AF-A0A4Y2N5X5-F1
#
_entry.id   AF-A0A4Y2N5X5-F1
#
_cell.length_a   1.000
_cell.length_b   1.000
_cell.length_c   1.000
_cell.angle_alpha   90.00
_cell.angle_beta   90.00
_cell.angle_gamma   90.00
#
_symmetry.space_group_name_H-M   'P 1'
#
loop_
_entity.id
_entity.type
_entity.pdbx_description
1 polymer ?
#
loop_
_entity_poly.entity_id
_entity_poly.type
_entity_poly.pdbx_seq_one_letter_code
_entity_poly.pdbx_strand_id
1 'polypeptide(L)'
;MSISLDQQTQKENYDVALAIKLLKSFNLFLGIWYNHFNAILVDAGEMASEIDAGNNFESIPRHRVRRRKRQFDYENQDEPIIDTQGKYKIEFFYDLDDTVISSLEERLS
;
A
#
# COMPACT_ATOMS: atom_id res chain seq x y z
N MET A 1 45.16 -16.10 8.33
CA MET A 1 44.08 -16.38 9.30
C MET A 1 42.95 -15.39 9.01
N SER A 2 42.24 -15.58 7.90
CA SER A 2 41.28 -14.58 7.38
C SER A 2 40.17 -15.17 6.50
N ILE A 3 40.03 -16.50 6.43
CA ILE A 3 38.99 -17.18 5.64
C ILE A 3 37.74 -17.49 6.50
N SER A 4 37.80 -17.25 7.81
CA SER A 4 36.81 -17.79 8.76
C SER A 4 35.59 -16.89 9.02
N LEU A 5 35.56 -15.64 8.54
CA LEU A 5 34.38 -14.78 8.70
C LEU A 5 33.33 -15.01 7.60
N ASP A 6 33.77 -15.29 6.37
CA ASP A 6 32.88 -15.44 5.20
C ASP A 6 32.13 -16.79 5.21
N GLN A 7 32.70 -17.80 5.86
CA GLN A 7 32.04 -19.10 6.05
C GLN A 7 31.04 -19.12 7.22
N GLN A 8 31.09 -18.14 8.13
CA GLN A 8 30.16 -18.09 9.27
C GLN A 8 28.80 -17.48 8.91
N THR A 9 28.72 -16.69 7.83
CA THR A 9 27.46 -16.17 7.27
C THR A 9 26.78 -17.13 6.30
N GLN A 10 27.50 -18.12 5.76
CA GLN A 10 26.94 -19.18 4.89
C GLN A 10 26.18 -20.29 5.65
N LYS A 11 25.99 -20.16 6.97
CA LYS A 11 25.47 -21.24 7.82
C LYS A 11 23.95 -21.31 7.97
N GLU A 12 23.19 -20.45 7.28
CA GLU A 12 21.76 -20.67 7.11
C GLU A 12 21.53 -21.16 5.68
N ASN A 13 21.18 -22.45 5.56
CA ASN A 13 20.59 -23.03 4.35
C ASN A 13 19.26 -22.32 4.08
N TYR A 14 19.30 -21.12 3.49
CA TYR A 14 18.12 -20.47 2.98
C TYR A 14 17.59 -21.32 1.84
N ASP A 15 16.44 -21.95 2.04
CA ASP A 15 15.72 -22.64 0.98
C ASP A 15 15.16 -21.59 0.03
N VAL A 16 15.99 -21.23 -0.97
CA VAL A 16 15.66 -20.24 -1.99
C VAL A 16 14.40 -20.64 -2.75
N ALA A 17 14.15 -21.95 -2.92
CA ALA A 17 12.94 -22.43 -3.59
C ALA A 17 11.69 -22.16 -2.75
N LEU A 18 11.75 -22.39 -1.43
CA LEU A 18 10.67 -22.00 -0.50
C LEU A 18 10.47 -20.48 -0.48
N ALA A 19 11.55 -19.69 -0.45
CA ALA A 19 11.47 -18.23 -0.47
C ALA A 19 10.78 -17.72 -1.74
N ILE A 20 11.17 -18.22 -2.92
CA ILE A 20 10.53 -17.88 -4.20
C ILE A 20 9.06 -18.30 -4.21
N LYS A 21 8.74 -19.48 -3.67
CA LYS A 21 7.35 -19.95 -3.57
C LYS A 21 6.51 -19.02 -2.68
N LEU A 22 7.06 -18.60 -1.54
CA LEU A 22 6.41 -17.69 -0.61
C LEU A 22 6.17 -16.32 -1.27
N LEU A 23 7.18 -15.76 -1.94
CA LEU A 23 7.07 -14.49 -2.66
C LEU A 23 6.01 -14.54 -3.76
N LYS A 24 5.92 -15.65 -4.51
CA LYS A 24 4.86 -15.86 -5.52
C LYS A 24 3.47 -15.91 -4.90
N SER A 25 3.31 -16.62 -3.77
CA SER A 25 2.02 -16.65 -3.06
C SER A 25 1.64 -15.28 -2.50
N PHE A 26 2.62 -14.50 -2.05
CA PHE A 26 2.40 -13.15 -1.57
C PHE A 26 1.98 -12.20 -2.70
N ASN A 27 2.61 -12.28 -3.87
CA ASN A 27 2.20 -11.48 -5.03
C ASN A 27 0.75 -11.80 -5.46
N LEU A 28 0.37 -13.08 -5.47
CA LEU A 28 -1.02 -13.48 -5.73
C LEU A 28 -1.99 -12.90 -4.68
N PHE A 29 -1.60 -12.90 -3.41
CA PHE A 29 -2.39 -12.31 -2.33
C PHE A 29 -2.58 -10.81 -2.50
N LEU A 30 -1.52 -10.06 -2.86
CA LEU A 30 -1.60 -8.62 -3.13
C LEU A 30 -2.59 -8.29 -4.26
N GLY A 31 -2.64 -9.09 -5.32
CA GLY A 31 -3.64 -8.91 -6.39
C GLY A 31 -5.09 -9.06 -5.92
N ILE A 32 -5.34 -9.95 -4.94
CA ILE A 32 -6.66 -10.10 -4.30
C ILE A 32 -6.93 -8.94 -3.34
N TRP A 33 -5.90 -8.51 -2.59
CA TRP A 33 -5.92 -7.43 -1.61
C TRP A 33 -6.27 -6.08 -2.24
N TYR A 34 -5.74 -5.77 -3.43
CA TYR A 34 -5.99 -4.53 -4.18
C TYR A 34 -7.48 -4.21 -4.35
N ASN A 35 -8.32 -5.24 -4.50
CA ASN A 35 -9.76 -5.09 -4.70
C ASN A 35 -10.58 -5.15 -3.40
N HIS A 36 -9.96 -5.48 -2.26
CA HIS A 36 -10.62 -5.75 -0.98
C HIS A 36 -10.52 -4.61 0.05
N PHE A 37 -10.17 -3.40 -0.36
CA PHE A 37 -10.00 -2.24 0.53
C PHE A 37 -11.09 -2.08 1.59
N ASN A 38 -12.37 -2.21 1.22
CA ASN A 38 -13.48 -2.05 2.17
C ASN A 38 -13.54 -3.18 3.21
N ALA A 39 -13.21 -4.41 2.84
CA ALA A 39 -13.17 -5.53 3.78
C ALA A 39 -12.02 -5.34 4.79
N ILE A 40 -10.87 -4.87 4.32
CA ILE A 40 -9.71 -4.55 5.17
C ILE A 40 -10.05 -3.47 6.19
N LEU A 41 -10.86 -2.46 5.81
CA LEU A 41 -11.31 -1.44 6.77
C LEU A 41 -12.26 -2.00 7.83
N VAL A 42 -13.11 -2.97 7.49
CA VAL A 42 -13.97 -3.64 8.47
C VAL A 42 -13.11 -4.40 9.47
N ASP A 43 -12.21 -5.26 8.98
CA ASP A 43 -11.31 -6.05 9.83
C ASP A 43 -10.44 -5.15 10.71
N ALA A 44 -9.87 -4.08 10.15
CA ALA A 44 -9.09 -3.10 10.90
C ALA A 44 -9.94 -2.37 11.96
N GLY A 45 -11.20 -2.08 11.65
CA GLY A 45 -12.15 -1.49 12.60
C GLY A 45 -12.51 -2.42 13.76
N GLU A 46 -12.63 -3.73 13.49
CA GLU A 46 -12.81 -4.75 14.52
C GLU A 46 -11.58 -4.82 15.43
N MET A 47 -10.38 -4.92 14.85
CA MET A 47 -9.11 -4.92 15.61
C MET A 47 -8.93 -3.65 16.46
N ALA A 48 -9.24 -2.48 15.91
CA ALA A 48 -9.18 -1.22 16.64
C ALA A 48 -10.16 -1.21 17.83
N SER A 49 -11.34 -1.79 17.66
CA SER A 49 -12.34 -1.91 18.73
C SER A 49 -11.87 -2.83 19.85
N GLU A 50 -11.15 -3.91 19.54
CA GLU A 50 -10.59 -4.83 20.54
C GLU A 50 -9.56 -4.15 21.47
N ILE A 51 -8.83 -3.16 20.96
CA ILE A 51 -7.77 -2.46 21.69
C ILE A 51 -8.16 -1.05 22.16
N ASP A 52 -9.44 -0.68 22.05
CA ASP A 52 -9.96 0.66 22.35
C ASP A 52 -9.19 1.79 21.62
N ALA A 53 -8.84 1.54 20.36
CA ALA A 53 -8.22 2.52 19.47
C ALA A 53 -9.29 3.20 18.60
N GLY A 54 -9.00 4.45 18.20
CA GLY A 54 -9.83 5.17 17.22
C GLY A 54 -9.81 4.49 15.86
N ASN A 55 -10.98 4.36 15.22
CA ASN A 55 -11.16 3.71 13.92
C ASN A 55 -11.66 4.65 12.80
N ASN A 56 -11.61 5.96 13.03
CA ASN A 56 -12.16 6.95 12.10
C ASN A 56 -11.06 7.73 11.39
N PHE A 57 -11.26 7.97 10.09
CA PHE A 57 -10.43 8.94 9.36
C PHE A 57 -10.75 10.36 9.82
N GLU A 58 -9.73 11.09 10.28
CA GLU A 58 -9.90 12.49 10.67
C GLU A 58 -10.46 13.31 9.50
N SER A 59 -11.50 14.10 9.75
CA SER A 59 -12.07 14.98 8.74
C SER A 59 -11.04 16.05 8.34
N ILE A 60 -10.61 16.06 7.08
CA ILE A 60 -9.81 17.17 6.57
C ILE A 60 -10.70 18.44 6.59
N PRO A 61 -10.23 19.57 7.15
CA PRO A 61 -10.94 20.83 7.03
C PRO A 61 -11.21 21.10 5.56
N ARG A 62 -12.46 21.33 5.16
CA ARG A 62 -12.82 21.64 3.76
C ARG A 62 -12.05 22.86 3.31
N HIS A 63 -10.88 22.66 2.69
CA HIS A 63 -10.10 23.76 2.16
C HIS A 63 -10.91 24.31 0.99
N ARG A 64 -11.32 25.57 1.10
CA ARG A 64 -12.13 26.21 0.07
C ARG A 64 -11.29 26.25 -1.20
N VAL A 65 -11.62 25.40 -2.18
CA VAL A 65 -10.89 25.37 -3.45
C VAL A 65 -10.96 26.76 -4.05
N ARG A 66 -9.80 27.40 -4.18
CA ARG A 66 -9.71 28.70 -4.82
C ARG A 66 -10.03 28.49 -6.29
N ARG A 67 -11.13 29.07 -6.77
CA ARG A 67 -11.44 29.11 -8.21
C ARG A 67 -10.26 29.77 -8.94
N ARG A 68 -9.59 29.01 -9.80
CA ARG A 68 -8.59 29.53 -10.74
C ARG A 68 -9.30 29.99 -12.00
N LYS A 69 -8.91 31.15 -12.52
CA LYS A 69 -9.39 31.63 -13.82
C LYS A 69 -8.81 30.69 -14.89
N ARG A 70 -9.69 30.16 -15.75
CA ARG A 70 -9.31 29.28 -16.86
C ARG A 70 -9.12 30.08 -18.12
N GLN A 71 -8.30 29.57 -19.02
CA GLN A 71 -8.16 30.13 -20.35
C GLN A 71 -9.27 29.64 -21.29
N PHE A 72 -9.76 28.42 -21.04
CA PHE A 72 -10.79 27.79 -21.86
C PHE A 72 -11.88 27.15 -21.01
N ASP A 73 -13.13 27.21 -21.50
CA ASP A 73 -14.31 26.69 -20.79
C ASP A 73 -14.41 25.16 -20.80
N TYR A 74 -13.63 24.47 -21.65
CA TYR A 74 -13.58 23.01 -21.73
C TYR A 74 -12.61 22.36 -20.72
N GLU A 75 -11.78 23.14 -20.02
CA GLU A 75 -10.91 22.59 -18.98
C GLU A 75 -11.78 22.11 -17.82
N ASN A 76 -11.74 20.83 -17.45
CA ASN A 76 -12.46 20.34 -16.27
C ASN A 76 -11.81 20.88 -14.97
N GLN A 77 -12.59 21.07 -13.89
CA GLN A 77 -11.98 21.31 -12.57
C GLN A 77 -11.47 19.98 -12.08
N ASP A 78 -10.19 19.92 -11.71
CA ASP A 78 -9.74 18.86 -10.82
C ASP A 78 -10.56 19.02 -9.53
N GLU A 79 -11.49 18.09 -9.33
CA GLU A 79 -12.27 18.06 -8.11
C GLU A 79 -11.33 17.62 -6.99
N PRO A 80 -11.23 18.39 -5.89
CA PRO A 80 -10.46 17.93 -4.75
C PRO A 80 -11.05 16.62 -4.24
N ILE A 81 -10.21 15.69 -3.80
CA ILE A 81 -10.68 14.55 -3.02
C ILE A 81 -11.13 15.10 -1.65
N ILE A 82 -12.44 15.22 -1.46
CA ILE A 82 -13.05 15.76 -0.23
C ILE A 82 -13.13 14.68 0.86
N ASP A 83 -13.17 13.41 0.45
CA ASP A 83 -13.29 12.26 1.34
C ASP A 83 -11.92 11.78 1.83
N THR A 84 -11.75 11.70 3.15
CA THR A 84 -10.49 11.32 3.81
C THR A 84 -10.14 9.87 3.60
N GLN A 85 -11.16 8.99 3.57
CA GLN A 85 -11.00 7.59 3.25
C GLN A 85 -10.59 7.41 1.78
N GLY A 86 -11.28 8.08 0.85
CA GLY A 86 -10.91 8.10 -0.57
C GLY A 86 -9.50 8.62 -0.81
N LYS A 87 -9.08 9.64 -0.06
CA LYS A 87 -7.72 10.18 -0.11
C LYS A 87 -6.70 9.15 0.36
N TYR A 88 -6.92 8.52 1.51
CA TYR A 88 -6.06 7.44 2.00
C TYR A 88 -5.99 6.27 1.01
N LYS A 89 -7.13 5.90 0.41
CA LYS A 89 -7.22 4.82 -0.57
C LYS A 89 -6.36 5.10 -1.81
N ILE A 90 -6.41 6.32 -2.34
CA ILE A 90 -5.70 6.69 -3.57
C ILE A 90 -4.23 7.01 -3.29
N GLU A 91 -3.96 7.89 -2.32
CA GLU A 91 -2.61 8.43 -2.09
C GLU A 91 -1.70 7.49 -1.31
N PHE A 92 -2.25 6.50 -0.60
CA PHE A 92 -1.45 5.57 0.20
C PHE A 92 -1.69 4.11 -0.17
N PHE A 93 -2.95 3.63 -0.12
CA PHE A 93 -3.23 2.21 -0.29
C PHE A 93 -2.86 1.71 -1.69
N TYR A 94 -3.37 2.37 -2.74
CA TYR A 94 -3.03 1.99 -4.11
C TYR A 94 -1.58 2.28 -4.47
N ASP A 95 -1.03 3.42 -4.04
CA ASP A 95 0.38 3.76 -4.29
C ASP A 95 1.34 2.70 -3.68
N LEU A 96 1.03 2.22 -2.47
CA LEU A 96 1.80 1.17 -1.81
C LEU A 96 1.66 -0.16 -2.53
N ASP A 97 0.44 -0.60 -2.86
CA ASP A 97 0.21 -1.85 -3.57
C ASP A 97 0.92 -1.85 -4.94
N ASP A 98 0.76 -0.77 -5.72
CA ASP A 98 1.39 -0.61 -7.04
C ASP A 98 2.92 -0.63 -6.94
N THR A 99 3.49 0.03 -5.93
CA THR A 99 4.94 0.02 -5.67
C THR A 99 5.44 -1.38 -5.32
N VAL A 100 4.72 -2.10 -4.46
CA VAL A 100 5.12 -3.45 -4.03
C VAL A 100 4.99 -4.44 -5.19
N ILE A 101 3.88 -4.40 -5.93
CA ILE A 101 3.66 -5.27 -7.10
C ILE A 101 4.74 -5.01 -8.14
N SER A 102 5.00 -3.75 -8.50
CA SER A 102 6.03 -3.39 -9.49
C SER A 102 7.42 -3.87 -9.03
N SER A 103 7.78 -3.63 -7.76
CA SER A 103 9.06 -4.10 -7.21
C SER A 103 9.18 -5.62 -7.17
N LEU A 104 8.09 -6.36 -6.99
CA LEU A 104 8.10 -7.82 -6.99
C LEU A 104 8.20 -8.37 -8.41
N GLU A 105 7.46 -7.79 -9.36
CA GLU A 105 7.52 -8.17 -10.77
C GLU A 105 8.92 -7.96 -11.36
N GLU A 106 9.57 -6.82 -11.09
CA GLU A 106 10.94 -6.56 -11.53
C GLU A 106 11.95 -7.60 -11.01
N ARG A 107 11.74 -8.13 -9.79
CA ARG A 107 12.66 -9.08 -9.14
C ARG A 107 12.39 -10.53 -9.48
N LEU A 108 11.17 -10.85 -9.92
CA LEU A 108 10.71 -12.20 -10.20
C LEU A 108 10.53 -12.48 -11.71
N SER A 109 10.65 -11.43 -12.55
CA SER A 109 10.79 -11.52 -14.01
C SER A 109 12.12 -12.18 -14.41
#